data_AF-A0A2V9F7R6-F1
#
_entry.id   AF-A0A2V9F7R6-F1
#
_cell.length_a   1.000
_cell.length_b   1.000
_cell.length_c   1.000
_cell.angle_alpha   90.00
_cell.angle_beta   90.00
_cell.angle_gamma   90.00
#
_symmetry.space_group_name_H-M   'P 1'
#
loop_
_entity.id
_entity.type
_entity.pdbx_description
1 polymer ?
#
loop_
_entity_poly.entity_id
_entity_poly.type
_entity_poly.pdbx_seq_one_letter_code
_entity_poly.pdbx_strand_id
1 'polypeptide(L)'
;MDTRKAISKSDWKDGFLFVGNQLALDFLNTRPVQNGEPSELLPDFSALLRWFQAADLLNSHKVGSLQRQWGGSANALRTTEEMRQLREKLRKEIVTWE
;
A
#
# COMPACT_ATOMS: atom_id res chain seq x y z
N MET A 1 7.18 9.33 27.81
CA MET A 1 7.57 7.94 27.48
C MET A 1 7.31 7.77 26.00
N ASP A 2 8.37 7.65 25.21
CA ASP A 2 8.30 7.53 23.75
C ASP A 2 8.18 6.04 23.41
N THR A 3 6.95 5.51 23.42
CA THR A 3 6.66 4.12 23.05
C THR A 3 6.57 4.00 21.53
N ARG A 4 7.67 4.27 20.82
CA ARG A 4 7.83 3.83 19.44
C ARG A 4 8.14 2.34 19.46
N LYS A 5 7.15 1.50 19.11
CA LYS A 5 7.39 0.08 18.85
C LYS A 5 8.47 -0.02 17.76
N ALA A 6 9.58 -0.68 18.08
CA ALA A 6 10.62 -0.94 17.08
C ALA A 6 10.03 -1.81 15.96
N ILE A 7 10.20 -1.38 14.71
CA ILE A 7 9.77 -2.14 13.53
C ILE A 7 10.51 -3.48 13.54
N SER A 8 9.77 -4.58 13.59
CA SER A 8 10.31 -5.93 13.54
C SER A 8 10.45 -6.39 12.08
N LYS A 9 11.36 -7.33 11.81
CA LYS A 9 11.40 -8.03 10.50
C LYS A 9 10.06 -8.68 10.15
N SER A 10 9.29 -9.13 11.14
CA SER A 10 7.97 -9.74 10.95
C SER A 10 6.90 -8.77 10.45
N ASP A 11 7.13 -7.46 10.58
CA ASP A 11 6.18 -6.43 10.15
C ASP A 11 6.28 -6.19 8.62
N TRP A 12 7.28 -6.78 7.95
CA TRP A 12 7.44 -6.69 6.50
C TRP A 12 6.81 -7.91 5.81
N LYS A 13 5.91 -7.66 4.86
CA LYS A 13 5.30 -8.68 4.00
C LYS A 13 5.41 -8.24 2.54
N ASP A 14 6.04 -9.07 1.72
CA ASP A 14 6.19 -8.83 0.27
C ASP A 14 6.79 -7.44 -0.08
N GLY A 15 7.68 -6.92 0.76
CA GLY A 15 8.32 -5.61 0.60
C GLY A 15 7.49 -4.42 1.11
N PHE A 16 6.33 -4.66 1.73
CA PHE A 16 5.49 -3.64 2.35
C PHE A 16 5.54 -3.73 3.87
N LEU A 17 5.40 -2.58 4.53
CA LEU A 17 5.42 -2.46 5.98
C LEU A 17 4.00 -2.44 6.54
N PHE A 18 3.67 -3.42 7.38
CA PHE A 18 2.40 -3.56 8.08
C PHE A 18 2.60 -3.34 9.59
N VAL A 19 2.21 -2.17 10.09
CA VAL A 19 2.37 -1.76 11.50
C VAL A 19 1.03 -1.81 12.21
N GLY A 20 0.93 -2.66 13.24
CA GLY A 20 -0.24 -2.70 14.12
C GLY A 20 -1.49 -3.32 13.50
N ASN A 21 -1.39 -3.90 12.29
CA ASN A 21 -2.47 -4.56 11.57
C ASN A 21 -3.68 -3.62 11.32
N GLN A 22 -3.40 -2.32 11.16
CA GLN A 22 -4.40 -1.31 10.83
C GLN A 22 -4.29 -0.99 9.34
N LEU A 23 -5.17 -1.60 8.55
CA LEU A 23 -5.13 -1.56 7.08
C LEU A 23 -4.99 -0.15 6.50
N ALA A 24 -5.65 0.84 7.10
CA ALA A 24 -5.56 2.24 6.67
C ALA A 24 -4.14 2.81 6.85
N LEU A 25 -3.49 2.55 8.00
CA LEU A 25 -2.11 2.97 8.26
C LEU A 25 -1.12 2.20 7.39
N ASP A 26 -1.35 0.90 7.22
CA ASP A 26 -0.53 0.04 6.36
C ASP A 26 -0.59 0.49 4.89
N PHE A 27 -1.75 1.01 4.46
CA PHE A 27 -1.90 1.58 3.14
C PHE A 27 -1.12 2.90 2.98
N LEU A 28 -1.09 3.75 4.00
CA LEU A 28 -0.25 4.96 4.01
C LEU A 28 1.24 4.62 3.93
N ASN A 29 1.65 3.51 4.55
CA ASN A 29 3.03 3.02 4.52
C ASN A 29 3.49 2.53 3.14
N THR A 30 2.61 2.49 2.14
CA THR A 30 3.01 2.24 0.74
C THR A 30 3.66 3.46 0.06
N ARG A 31 3.74 4.60 0.74
CA ARG A 31 4.58 5.73 0.35
C ARG A 31 5.42 6.22 1.53
N PRO A 32 6.42 5.44 1.97
CA PRO A 32 7.23 5.82 3.12
C PRO A 32 8.11 7.01 2.77
N VAL A 33 8.41 7.84 3.78
CA VAL A 33 9.46 8.87 3.70
C VAL A 33 10.76 8.28 4.21
N GLN A 34 11.76 8.17 3.33
CA GLN A 34 13.08 7.63 3.64
C GLN A 34 14.12 8.71 3.35
N ASN A 35 14.97 9.02 4.33
CA ASN A 35 15.97 10.10 4.23
C ASN A 35 15.39 11.45 3.78
N GLY A 36 14.17 11.76 4.21
CA GLY A 36 13.45 12.99 3.85
C GLY A 36 12.65 12.92 2.54
N GLU A 37 12.81 11.86 1.74
CA GLU A 37 12.17 11.75 0.44
C GLU A 37 11.07 10.67 0.40
N PRO A 38 9.90 10.95 -0.21
CA PRO A 38 8.85 9.95 -0.36
C PRO A 38 9.20 8.93 -1.46
N SER A 39 9.12 7.65 -1.13
CA SER A 39 9.31 6.54 -2.09
C SER A 39 7.95 5.93 -2.46
N GLU A 40 7.68 5.67 -3.74
CA GLU A 40 6.43 5.03 -4.19
C GLU A 40 6.59 3.50 -4.23
N LEU A 41 5.80 2.78 -3.44
CA LEU A 41 5.80 1.30 -3.43
C LEU A 41 4.67 0.68 -4.25
N LEU A 42 3.76 1.48 -4.80
CA LEU A 42 2.70 1.03 -5.72
C LEU A 42 2.93 1.59 -7.12
N PRO A 43 4.06 1.32 -7.80
CA PRO A 43 4.40 1.90 -9.12
C PRO A 43 3.49 1.42 -10.26
N ASP A 44 2.79 0.29 -10.08
CA ASP A 44 1.91 -0.28 -11.08
C ASP A 44 0.80 -1.15 -10.46
N PHE A 45 -0.05 -1.69 -11.32
CA PHE A 45 -1.18 -2.55 -10.94
C PHE A 45 -0.74 -3.87 -10.31
N SER A 46 0.41 -4.41 -10.74
CA SER A 46 0.94 -5.66 -10.16
C SER A 46 1.38 -5.44 -8.71
N ALA A 47 2.05 -4.31 -8.43
CA ALA A 47 2.39 -3.91 -7.08
C ALA A 47 1.14 -3.66 -6.21
N LEU A 48 0.09 -3.05 -6.77
CA LEU A 48 -1.20 -2.90 -6.07
C LEU A 48 -1.82 -4.25 -5.70
N LEU A 49 -1.86 -5.21 -6.63
CA LEU A 49 -2.40 -6.54 -6.36
C LEU A 49 -1.55 -7.31 -5.34
N ARG A 50 -0.21 -7.18 -5.39
CA ARG A 50 0.70 -7.73 -4.37
C ARG A 50 0.40 -7.17 -2.99
N TRP A 51 0.17 -5.85 -2.89
CA TRP A 51 -0.21 -5.24 -1.61
C TRP A 51 -1.57 -5.76 -1.11
N PHE A 52 -2.59 -5.86 -1.97
CA PHE A 52 -3.88 -6.46 -1.58
C PHE A 52 -3.74 -7.91 -1.12
N GLN A 53 -2.84 -8.68 -1.72
CA GLN A 53 -2.57 -10.05 -1.30
C GLN A 53 -1.86 -10.09 0.05
N ALA A 54 -0.83 -9.28 0.25
CA ALA A 54 -0.08 -9.20 1.50
C ALA A 54 -0.94 -8.68 2.67
N ALA A 55 -1.96 -7.88 2.35
CA ALA A 55 -2.98 -7.38 3.27
C ALA A 55 -4.14 -8.38 3.51
N ASP A 56 -4.08 -9.59 2.96
CA ASP A 56 -5.12 -10.63 3.04
C ASP A 56 -6.50 -10.21 2.49
N LEU A 57 -6.54 -9.18 1.63
CA LEU A 57 -7.77 -8.71 0.98
C LEU A 57 -8.12 -9.54 -0.26
N LEU A 58 -7.11 -10.09 -0.92
CA LEU A 58 -7.28 -10.95 -2.09
C LEU A 58 -6.42 -12.21 -1.94
N ASN A 59 -7.00 -13.36 -2.28
CA ASN A 59 -6.20 -14.58 -2.41
C ASN A 59 -5.44 -14.62 -3.74
N SER A 60 -4.46 -15.52 -3.83
CA SER A 60 -3.58 -15.68 -5.00
C SER A 60 -4.35 -15.99 -6.29
N HIS A 61 -5.45 -16.74 -6.21
CA HIS A 61 -6.29 -17.04 -7.37
C HIS A 61 -6.93 -15.77 -7.94
N LYS A 62 -7.49 -14.91 -7.07
CA LYS A 62 -8.13 -13.66 -7.49
C LYS A 62 -7.11 -12.65 -8.03
N VAL A 63 -5.94 -12.56 -7.41
CA VAL A 63 -4.80 -11.76 -7.91
C VAL A 63 -4.42 -12.18 -9.32
N GLY A 64 -4.19 -13.48 -9.54
CA GLY A 64 -3.83 -14.00 -10.86
C GLY A 64 -4.92 -13.77 -11.91
N SER A 65 -6.20 -13.89 -11.52
CA SER A 65 -7.33 -13.59 -12.41
C SER A 65 -7.36 -12.12 -12.82
N LEU A 66 -7.24 -11.19 -11.86
CA LEU A 66 -7.26 -9.75 -12.14
C LEU A 66 -6.06 -9.33 -12.99
N GLN A 67 -4.86 -9.84 -12.69
CA GLN A 67 -3.67 -9.56 -13.46
C GLN A 67 -3.81 -10.00 -14.92
N ARG A 68 -4.39 -11.19 -15.19
CA ARG A 68 -4.64 -11.66 -16.56
C ARG A 68 -5.72 -10.87 -17.27
N GLN A 69 -6.79 -10.49 -16.56
CA GLN A 69 -7.93 -9.81 -17.16
C GLN A 69 -7.63 -8.35 -17.46
N TRP A 70 -6.94 -7.65 -16.55
CA TRP A 70 -6.79 -6.20 -16.60
C TRP A 70 -5.35 -5.74 -16.75
N GLY A 71 -4.35 -6.62 -16.60
CA GLY A 71 -2.94 -6.25 -16.71
C GLY A 71 -2.66 -5.51 -18.02
N GLY A 72 -1.99 -4.35 -17.93
CA GLY A 72 -1.70 -3.48 -19.07
C GLY A 72 -2.89 -2.72 -19.65
N SER A 73 -4.10 -2.88 -19.12
CA SER A 73 -5.28 -2.14 -19.58
C SER A 73 -5.37 -0.73 -18.99
N ALA A 74 -6.16 0.13 -19.63
CA ALA A 74 -6.50 1.45 -19.10
C ALA A 74 -7.21 1.39 -17.73
N ASN A 75 -7.96 0.32 -17.46
CA ASN A 75 -8.59 0.12 -16.15
C ASN A 75 -7.55 -0.13 -15.06
N ALA A 76 -6.54 -0.96 -15.33
CA ALA A 76 -5.44 -1.20 -14.39
C ALA A 76 -4.67 0.08 -14.06
N LEU A 77 -4.36 0.90 -15.08
CA LEU A 77 -3.71 2.20 -14.88
C LEU A 77 -4.58 3.13 -14.04
N ARG A 78 -5.86 3.31 -14.42
CA ARG A 78 -6.80 4.19 -13.71
C ARG A 78 -7.00 3.77 -12.26
N THR A 79 -7.24 2.49 -12.00
CA THR A 79 -7.43 1.97 -10.63
C THR A 79 -6.18 2.17 -9.77
N THR A 80 -4.98 1.95 -10.33
CA THR A 80 -3.73 2.19 -9.59
C THR A 80 -3.60 3.67 -9.20
N GLU A 81 -3.91 4.57 -10.13
CA GLU A 81 -3.87 6.01 -9.87
C GLU A 81 -4.93 6.47 -8.87
N GLU A 82 -6.17 5.98 -8.99
CA GLU A 82 -7.25 6.26 -8.03
C GLU A 82 -6.89 5.82 -6.61
N MET A 83 -6.24 4.66 -6.45
CA MET A 83 -5.77 4.18 -5.15
C MET A 83 -4.68 5.09 -4.58
N ARG A 84 -3.71 5.54 -5.40
CA ARG A 84 -2.69 6.50 -4.94
C ARG A 84 -3.34 7.81 -4.51
N GLN A 85 -4.29 8.33 -5.29
CA GLN A 85 -5.01 9.56 -4.94
C GLN A 85 -5.80 9.40 -3.64
N LEU A 86 -6.44 8.25 -3.41
CA LEU A 86 -7.10 7.93 -2.15
C LEU A 86 -6.10 7.96 -0.98
N ARG A 87 -4.92 7.35 -1.15
CA ARG A 87 -3.86 7.34 -0.15
C ARG A 87 -3.41 8.75 0.24
N GLU A 88 -3.19 9.61 -0.75
CA GLU A 88 -2.74 10.99 -0.51
C GLU A 88 -3.83 11.83 0.16
N LYS A 89 -5.10 11.64 -0.20
CA LYS A 89 -6.24 12.28 0.48
C LYS A 89 -6.29 11.85 1.95
N LEU A 90 -6.23 10.54 2.21
CA LEU A 90 -6.24 10.01 3.58
C LEU A 90 -5.08 10.56 4.42
N ARG A 91 -3.86 10.63 3.86
CA ARG A 91 -2.70 11.20 4.53
C ARG A 91 -2.93 12.66 4.90
N LYS A 92 -3.46 13.45 3.96
CA LYS A 92 -3.73 14.87 4.18
C LYS A 92 -4.75 15.06 5.31
N GLU A 93 -5.82 14.28 5.34
CA GLU A 93 -6.82 14.35 6.41
C GLU A 93 -6.20 14.08 7.78
N ILE A 94 -5.36 13.04 7.90
CA ILE A 94 -4.69 12.68 9.16
C ILE A 94 -3.72 13.77 9.63
N VAL A 95 -2.86 14.28 8.73
CA VAL A 95 -1.87 15.31 9.09
C VAL A 95 -2.54 16.64 9.44
N THR A 96 -3.72 16.92 8.89
CA THR A 96 -4.46 18.16 9.22
C THR A 96 -5.05 18.13 10.64
N TRP A 97 -5.08 16.98 11.30
CA TRP A 97 -5.54 16.84 12.70
C TRP A 97 -4.42 17.01 13.73
N GLU A 98 -3.16 17.05 13.31
CA GLU A 98 -1.98 17.36 14.14
C GLU A 98 -1.78 18.88 14.27
#